data_AF-A0A351IQE3-F1
#
_entry.id   AF-A0A351IQE3-F1
#
_cell.length_a   1.000
_cell.length_b   1.000
_cell.length_c   1.000
_cell.angle_alpha   90.00
_cell.angle_beta   90.00
_cell.angle_gamma   90.00
#
_symmetry.space_group_name_H-M   'P 1'
#
loop_
_entity.id
_entity.type
_entity.pdbx_description
1 polymer ?
#
loop_
_entity_poly.entity_id
_entity_poly.type
_entity_poly.pdbx_seq_one_letter_code
_entity_poly.pdbx_strand_id
1 'polypeptide(L)'
;MKSPLLKLFLFCLLFVAVERFCYVQTQGFRVGKILSPPHRDVRWHFPAPSEEERIELKKTLSQPFTFLSKGNECYAFVSEDGQYVLKFFKHQLLRLSFLHQAILTLPQTPFIRGLYRAKEERLMRSFISCKSACDHFRSETGIITHNLSKEWTIDSNVLLKDRLHIAHAVDLDQTTFILQKKATLAPQKFRELMEEGKRGEALLCMESTLSLIGKRLRSGFYDRDFRPEENIGFIGTQAIEIDTGSFIPDPSLNNHRAIKRAFLYDACEFQTWVAREHPSLVEPFQQMIGRYLEKACWD
;
A
#
# COMPACT_ATOMS: atom_id res chain seq x y z
N MET A 1 -48.10 16.33 24.22
CA MET A 1 -47.09 15.42 24.80
C MET A 1 -46.12 15.01 23.70
N LYS A 2 -44.84 15.41 23.74
CA LYS A 2 -43.85 14.95 22.75
C LYS A 2 -43.61 13.45 22.96
N SER A 3 -43.97 12.63 21.98
CA SER A 3 -43.88 11.17 22.05
C SER A 3 -42.46 10.74 22.47
N PRO A 4 -42.29 9.93 23.54
CA PRO A 4 -40.99 9.43 23.95
C PRO A 4 -40.29 8.63 22.83
N LEU A 5 -41.06 8.01 21.93
CA LEU A 5 -40.54 7.32 20.74
C LEU A 5 -39.83 8.27 19.78
N LEU A 6 -40.34 9.51 19.60
CA LEU A 6 -39.70 10.50 18.74
C LEU A 6 -38.35 10.95 19.32
N LYS A 7 -38.26 11.10 20.65
CA LYS A 7 -36.99 11.44 21.32
C LYS A 7 -35.96 10.31 21.18
N LEU A 8 -36.39 9.06 21.35
CA LEU A 8 -35.53 7.89 21.17
C LEU A 8 -35.03 7.79 19.72
N PHE A 9 -35.92 7.97 18.74
CA PHE A 9 -35.55 7.98 17.33
C PHE A 9 -34.54 9.07 16.99
N LEU A 10 -34.77 10.31 17.45
CA LEU A 10 -33.83 11.42 17.26
C LEU A 10 -32.48 11.16 17.95
N PHE A 11 -32.48 10.54 19.13
CA PHE A 11 -31.26 10.15 19.83
C PHE A 11 -30.47 9.09 19.03
N CYS A 12 -31.13 8.07 18.49
CA CYS A 12 -30.50 7.08 17.62
C CYS A 12 -29.92 7.72 16.35
N LEU A 13 -30.67 8.64 15.71
CA LEU A 13 -30.17 9.38 14.54
C LEU A 13 -28.95 10.23 14.88
N LEU A 14 -28.97 10.95 16.01
CA LEU A 14 -27.83 11.73 16.47
C LEU A 14 -26.61 10.84 16.73
N PHE A 15 -26.81 9.68 17.36
CA PHE A 15 -25.73 8.73 17.61
C PHE A 15 -25.08 8.25 16.29
N VAL A 16 -25.90 7.89 15.29
CA VAL A 16 -25.42 7.52 13.95
C VAL A 16 -24.71 8.70 13.28
N ALA A 17 -25.24 9.91 13.38
CA ALA A 17 -24.63 11.10 12.79
C ALA A 17 -23.26 11.40 13.42
N VAL A 18 -23.14 11.32 14.75
CA VAL A 18 -21.87 11.50 15.48
C VAL A 18 -20.87 10.39 15.12
N GLU A 19 -21.30 9.14 15.05
CA GLU A 19 -20.43 8.02 14.61
C GLU A 19 -19.88 8.27 13.21
N ARG A 20 -20.75 8.66 12.26
CA ARG A 20 -20.37 8.95 10.89
C ARG A 20 -19.46 10.16 10.80
N PHE A 21 -19.74 11.22 11.55
CA PHE A 21 -18.88 12.38 11.65
C PHE A 21 -17.48 11.98 12.13
N CYS A 22 -17.38 11.27 13.26
CA CYS A 22 -16.12 10.77 13.80
C CYS A 22 -15.38 9.86 12.80
N TYR A 23 -16.10 8.99 12.09
CA TYR A 23 -15.51 8.12 11.07
C TYR A 23 -14.92 8.94 9.90
N VAL A 24 -15.62 9.97 9.42
CA VAL A 24 -15.12 10.83 8.34
C VAL A 24 -13.89 11.62 8.80
N GLN A 25 -13.94 12.21 10.00
CA GLN A 25 -12.83 13.00 10.55
C GLN A 25 -11.57 12.17 10.78
N THR A 26 -11.70 10.92 11.22
CA THR A 26 -10.56 10.03 11.50
C THR A 26 -10.21 9.09 10.34
N GLN A 27 -11.00 9.12 9.25
CA GLN A 27 -11.11 8.03 8.27
C GLN A 27 -11.32 6.63 8.88
N GLY A 28 -11.79 6.58 10.13
CA GLY A 28 -11.95 5.36 10.89
C GLY A 28 -10.66 4.77 11.45
N PHE A 29 -9.54 5.50 11.45
CA PHE A 29 -8.33 5.09 12.17
C PHE A 29 -8.60 4.99 13.68
N ARG A 30 -8.08 3.93 14.29
CA ARG A 30 -8.04 3.68 15.74
C ARG A 30 -6.84 2.79 16.01
N VAL A 31 -6.08 3.04 17.08
CA VAL A 31 -4.92 2.20 17.47
C VAL A 31 -5.32 0.72 17.56
N GLY A 32 -6.48 0.42 18.16
CA GLY A 32 -6.98 -0.95 18.28
C GLY A 32 -7.21 -1.69 16.96
N LYS A 33 -7.20 -1.02 15.78
CA LYS A 33 -7.30 -1.66 14.46
C LYS A 33 -5.96 -2.06 13.86
N ILE A 34 -4.86 -1.50 14.36
CA ILE A 34 -3.49 -1.82 13.90
C ILE A 34 -2.77 -2.75 14.87
N LEU A 35 -3.25 -2.85 16.12
CA LEU A 35 -2.75 -3.81 17.09
C LEU A 35 -3.09 -5.23 16.64
N SER A 36 -2.04 -5.95 16.27
CA SER A 36 -2.04 -7.38 16.04
C SER A 36 -0.64 -7.87 16.32
N PRO A 37 -0.45 -8.81 17.26
CA PRO A 37 0.83 -9.46 17.36
C PRO A 37 1.16 -10.09 15.99
N PRO A 38 2.40 -9.97 15.50
CA PRO A 38 2.79 -10.53 14.22
C PRO A 38 2.52 -12.05 14.18
N HIS A 39 2.30 -12.60 12.98
CA HIS A 39 2.08 -14.03 12.84
C HIS A 39 3.34 -14.82 13.23
N ARG A 40 3.16 -15.95 13.93
CA ARG A 40 4.26 -16.87 14.28
C ARG A 40 4.47 -17.98 13.24
N ASP A 41 3.89 -17.81 12.06
CA ASP A 41 3.95 -18.81 11.01
C ASP A 41 5.26 -18.64 10.23
N VAL A 42 6.00 -19.74 10.09
CA VAL A 42 7.31 -19.86 9.44
C VAL A 42 7.30 -19.33 8.01
N ARG A 43 6.15 -19.33 7.34
CA ARG A 43 6.02 -18.80 5.97
C ARG A 43 6.27 -17.30 5.88
N TRP A 44 6.10 -16.59 6.99
CA TRP A 44 6.38 -15.17 7.09
C TRP A 44 7.80 -14.93 7.56
N HIS A 45 8.68 -15.94 7.51
CA HIS A 45 10.01 -15.75 8.02
C HIS A 45 10.88 -14.87 7.10
N PHE A 46 11.63 -13.96 7.71
CA PHE A 46 12.59 -13.08 7.08
C PHE A 46 13.85 -13.00 7.90
N PRO A 47 15.02 -12.89 7.24
CA PRO A 47 16.27 -12.69 7.95
C PRO A 47 16.15 -11.46 8.83
N ALA A 48 16.53 -11.61 10.09
CA ALA A 48 16.62 -10.49 10.99
C ALA A 48 17.59 -9.44 10.40
N PRO A 49 17.28 -8.14 10.53
CA PRO A 49 18.16 -7.09 10.01
C PRO A 49 19.55 -7.19 10.63
N SER A 50 20.57 -6.81 9.85
CA SER A 50 21.95 -6.66 10.35
C SER A 50 21.99 -5.63 11.49
N GLU A 51 23.07 -5.59 12.26
CA GLU A 51 23.17 -4.63 13.36
C GLU A 51 23.16 -3.18 12.85
N GLU A 52 23.79 -2.92 11.70
CA GLU A 52 23.76 -1.62 11.03
C GLU A 52 22.34 -1.27 10.58
N GLU A 53 21.63 -2.21 9.96
CA GLU A 53 20.22 -2.03 9.57
C GLU A 53 19.34 -1.76 10.81
N ARG A 54 19.57 -2.47 11.93
CA ARG A 54 18.82 -2.26 13.18
C ARG A 54 19.01 -0.85 13.73
N ILE A 55 20.24 -0.36 13.73
CA ILE A 55 20.54 1.00 14.21
C ILE A 55 19.85 2.04 13.32
N GLU A 56 19.91 1.89 11.99
CA GLU A 56 19.25 2.79 11.05
C GLU A 56 17.73 2.74 11.19
N LEU A 57 17.16 1.55 11.36
CA LEU A 57 15.73 1.37 11.60
C LEU A 57 15.27 2.01 12.90
N LYS A 58 16.00 1.82 13.99
CA LYS A 58 15.68 2.46 15.29
C LYS A 58 15.74 3.97 15.18
N LYS A 59 16.75 4.52 14.51
CA LYS A 59 16.85 5.96 14.22
C LYS A 59 15.63 6.44 13.42
N THR A 60 15.29 5.75 12.34
CA THR A 60 14.17 6.11 11.46
C THR A 60 12.82 6.03 12.16
N LEU A 61 12.62 5.04 13.04
CA LEU A 61 11.35 4.81 13.75
C LEU A 61 11.22 5.66 15.03
N SER A 62 12.29 6.33 15.47
CA SER A 62 12.26 7.23 16.62
C SER A 62 11.55 8.56 16.34
N GLN A 63 11.46 8.95 15.07
CA GLN A 63 10.76 10.17 14.69
C GLN A 63 9.23 9.97 14.68
N PRO A 64 8.44 11.04 14.86
CA PRO A 64 6.99 10.98 14.72
C PRO A 64 6.55 10.66 13.29
N PHE A 65 5.40 9.98 13.17
CA PHE A 65 4.76 9.70 11.90
C PHE A 65 3.35 10.26 11.87
N THR A 66 2.99 11.03 10.85
CA THR A 66 1.67 11.67 10.72
C THR A 66 0.79 10.93 9.72
N PHE A 67 -0.50 10.80 10.01
CA PHE A 67 -1.46 10.13 9.15
C PHE A 67 -1.43 10.72 7.74
N LEU A 68 -1.12 9.87 6.77
CA LEU A 68 -1.03 10.23 5.36
C LEU A 68 -2.35 9.86 4.66
N SER A 69 -2.73 8.59 4.74
CA SER A 69 -3.87 8.08 4.01
C SER A 69 -4.35 6.72 4.54
N LYS A 70 -5.46 6.27 3.98
CA LYS A 70 -6.06 4.96 4.26
C LYS A 70 -6.29 4.22 2.93
N GLY A 71 -5.65 3.07 2.77
CA GLY A 71 -5.94 2.12 1.70
C GLY A 71 -7.07 1.17 2.07
N ASN A 72 -7.24 0.05 1.37
CA ASN A 72 -8.20 -0.99 1.79
C ASN A 72 -7.67 -1.76 3.03
N GLU A 73 -6.42 -2.20 2.97
CA GLU A 73 -5.82 -3.06 4.01
C GLU A 73 -4.90 -2.34 4.97
N CYS A 74 -4.39 -1.16 4.63
CA CYS A 74 -3.41 -0.46 5.46
C CYS A 74 -3.84 0.97 5.81
N TYR A 75 -3.32 1.46 6.94
CA TYR A 75 -3.20 2.89 7.22
C TYR A 75 -1.75 3.30 6.97
N ALA A 76 -1.55 4.39 6.24
CA ALA A 76 -0.23 4.92 5.93
C ALA A 76 0.05 6.17 6.76
N PHE A 77 1.24 6.26 7.30
CA PHE A 77 1.74 7.43 8.02
C PHE A 77 3.07 7.87 7.41
N VAL A 78 3.26 9.17 7.24
CA VAL A 78 4.50 9.74 6.71
C VAL A 78 5.39 10.18 7.86
N SER A 79 6.69 9.94 7.77
CA SER A 79 7.68 10.43 8.72
C SER A 79 7.73 11.96 8.77
N GLU A 80 8.23 12.50 9.87
CA GLU A 80 8.43 13.94 10.05
C GLU A 80 9.38 14.56 9.01
N ASP A 81 10.46 13.86 8.64
CA ASP A 81 11.37 14.24 7.56
C ASP A 81 10.78 14.10 6.13
N GLY A 82 9.57 13.53 6.02
CA GLY A 82 8.89 13.30 4.75
C GLY A 82 9.56 12.27 3.84
N GLN A 83 10.56 11.50 4.29
CA GLN A 83 11.30 10.54 3.47
C GLN A 83 10.75 9.12 3.51
N TYR A 84 9.93 8.79 4.50
CA TYR A 84 9.46 7.43 4.77
C TYR A 84 7.95 7.36 4.95
N VAL A 85 7.39 6.20 4.64
CA VAL A 85 5.99 5.84 4.91
C VAL A 85 5.96 4.57 5.72
N LEU A 86 5.33 4.66 6.89
CA LEU A 86 5.04 3.54 7.77
C LEU A 86 3.59 3.09 7.55
N LYS A 87 3.41 1.87 7.04
CA LYS A 87 2.11 1.29 6.73
C LYS A 87 1.76 0.23 7.75
N PHE A 88 0.62 0.39 8.43
CA PHE A 88 0.08 -0.59 9.37
C PHE A 88 -1.10 -1.34 8.77
N PHE A 89 -1.09 -2.66 8.87
CA PHE A 89 -2.21 -3.48 8.41
C PHE A 89 -3.42 -3.38 9.33
N LYS A 90 -4.60 -3.45 8.73
CA LYS A 90 -5.89 -3.37 9.41
C LYS A 90 -6.37 -4.74 9.82
N HIS A 91 -6.28 -5.02 11.10
CA HIS A 91 -6.78 -6.26 11.68
C HIS A 91 -8.25 -6.14 12.11
N GLN A 92 -9.09 -5.48 11.30
CA GLN A 92 -10.51 -5.22 11.59
C GLN A 92 -11.35 -6.50 11.83
N LEU A 93 -10.84 -7.67 11.46
CA LEU A 93 -11.54 -8.95 11.56
C LEU A 93 -11.27 -9.67 12.87
N LEU A 94 -10.10 -9.47 13.46
CA LEU A 94 -9.70 -10.14 14.71
C LEU A 94 -10.34 -9.48 15.94
N ARG A 95 -10.95 -8.30 15.78
CA ARG A 95 -11.58 -7.53 16.86
C ARG A 95 -12.93 -6.99 16.41
N LEU A 96 -13.85 -7.91 16.18
CA LEU A 96 -15.27 -7.62 16.05
C LEU A 96 -15.74 -6.78 17.24
N SER A 97 -16.53 -5.74 17.01
CA SER A 97 -17.23 -5.05 18.10
C SER A 97 -18.14 -6.05 18.83
N PHE A 98 -18.42 -5.83 20.11
CA PHE A 98 -19.32 -6.68 20.91
C PHE A 98 -20.62 -7.06 20.17
N LEU A 99 -21.27 -6.10 19.49
CA LEU A 99 -22.47 -6.35 18.68
C LEU A 99 -22.25 -7.34 17.51
N HIS A 100 -21.11 -7.26 16.83
CA HIS A 100 -20.78 -8.19 15.75
C HIS A 100 -20.45 -9.58 16.29
N GLN A 101 -19.83 -9.68 17.47
CA GLN A 101 -19.59 -10.96 18.14
C GLN A 101 -20.91 -11.62 18.53
N ALA A 102 -21.85 -10.86 19.10
CA ALA A 102 -23.19 -11.33 19.47
C ALA A 102 -24.02 -11.77 18.25
N ILE A 103 -23.88 -11.07 17.11
CA ILE A 103 -24.55 -11.49 15.86
C ILE A 103 -23.94 -12.80 15.32
N LEU A 104 -22.63 -13.00 15.42
CA LEU A 104 -21.96 -14.22 14.95
C LEU A 104 -22.25 -15.47 15.80
N THR A 105 -22.66 -15.30 17.06
CA THR A 105 -23.14 -16.40 17.91
C THR A 105 -24.52 -16.92 17.49
N LEU A 106 -25.25 -16.19 16.65
CA LEU A 106 -26.54 -16.65 16.14
C LEU A 106 -26.34 -17.75 15.08
N PRO A 107 -27.08 -18.87 15.16
CA PRO A 107 -26.88 -20.05 14.30
C PRO A 107 -27.12 -19.80 12.78
N GLN A 108 -27.79 -18.70 12.41
CA GLN A 108 -28.18 -18.39 11.03
C GLN A 108 -27.36 -17.27 10.36
N THR A 109 -26.04 -17.21 10.58
CA THR A 109 -25.18 -16.15 9.97
C THR A 109 -24.06 -16.66 9.05
N PRO A 110 -24.27 -17.67 8.17
CA PRO A 110 -23.22 -18.17 7.28
C PRO A 110 -22.68 -17.09 6.33
N PHE A 111 -23.55 -16.19 5.87
CA PHE A 111 -23.16 -15.04 5.03
C PHE A 111 -22.17 -14.12 5.73
N ILE A 112 -22.44 -13.77 6.99
CA ILE A 112 -21.58 -12.88 7.77
C ILE A 112 -20.23 -13.56 8.02
N ARG A 113 -20.22 -14.85 8.38
CA ARG A 113 -18.98 -15.64 8.53
C ARG A 113 -18.17 -15.70 7.22
N GLY A 114 -18.83 -15.87 6.08
CA GLY A 114 -18.20 -15.86 4.76
C GLY A 114 -17.54 -14.52 4.43
N LEU A 115 -18.21 -13.39 4.72
CA LEU A 115 -17.62 -12.05 4.56
C LEU A 115 -16.36 -11.86 5.41
N TYR A 116 -16.32 -12.41 6.63
CA TYR A 116 -15.14 -12.34 7.48
C TYR A 116 -13.99 -13.17 6.92
N ARG A 117 -14.24 -14.41 6.53
CA ARG A 117 -13.23 -15.27 5.87
C ARG A 117 -12.66 -14.62 4.62
N ALA A 118 -13.50 -14.06 3.75
CA ALA A 118 -13.05 -13.40 2.53
C ALA A 118 -12.12 -12.20 2.82
N LYS A 119 -12.38 -11.44 3.88
CA LYS A 119 -11.50 -10.34 4.29
C LYS A 119 -10.18 -10.84 4.90
N GLU A 120 -10.19 -11.97 5.61
CA GLU A 120 -9.00 -12.58 6.20
C GLU A 120 -8.10 -13.14 5.10
N GLU A 121 -8.68 -13.90 4.16
CA GLU A 121 -7.99 -14.36 2.95
C GLU A 121 -7.40 -13.20 2.15
N ARG A 122 -8.12 -12.06 2.08
CA ARG A 122 -7.60 -10.87 1.42
C ARG A 122 -6.37 -10.31 2.14
N LEU A 123 -6.43 -10.15 3.46
CA LEU A 123 -5.26 -9.73 4.26
C LEU A 123 -4.08 -10.69 4.09
N MET A 124 -4.34 -12.00 4.10
CA MET A 124 -3.30 -13.01 3.88
C MET A 124 -2.67 -12.89 2.50
N ARG A 125 -3.45 -12.62 1.45
CA ARG A 125 -2.90 -12.34 0.10
C ARG A 125 -1.98 -11.12 0.11
N SER A 126 -2.34 -10.06 0.82
CA SER A 126 -1.50 -8.87 0.95
C SER A 126 -0.19 -9.15 1.69
N PHE A 127 -0.21 -10.05 2.69
CA PHE A 127 1.02 -10.51 3.34
C PHE A 127 1.91 -11.31 2.39
N ILE A 128 1.34 -12.21 1.58
CA ILE A 128 2.09 -12.97 0.55
C ILE A 128 2.73 -12.00 -0.43
N SER A 129 1.94 -11.07 -0.97
CA SER A 129 2.41 -10.09 -1.95
C SER A 129 3.49 -9.18 -1.37
N CYS A 130 3.32 -8.69 -0.13
CA CYS A 130 4.35 -7.92 0.54
C CYS A 130 5.63 -8.74 0.73
N LYS A 131 5.51 -10.02 1.06
CA LYS A 131 6.68 -10.88 1.19
C LYS A 131 7.42 -11.03 -0.13
N SER A 132 6.72 -11.28 -1.22
CA SER A 132 7.32 -11.30 -2.55
C SER A 132 7.97 -9.96 -2.92
N ALA A 133 7.35 -8.83 -2.54
CA ALA A 133 7.93 -7.51 -2.75
C ALA A 133 9.25 -7.31 -1.99
N CYS A 134 9.32 -7.76 -0.73
CA CYS A 134 10.56 -7.72 0.06
C CYS A 134 11.64 -8.63 -0.52
N ASP A 135 11.28 -9.86 -0.89
CA ASP A 135 12.23 -10.91 -1.30
C ASP A 135 12.79 -10.65 -2.71
N HIS A 136 11.99 -10.08 -3.63
CA HIS A 136 12.36 -9.95 -5.05
C HIS A 136 12.42 -8.51 -5.56
N PHE A 137 11.72 -7.56 -4.92
CA PHE A 137 11.44 -6.24 -5.50
C PHE A 137 11.71 -5.10 -4.50
N ARG A 138 12.68 -5.28 -3.59
CA ARG A 138 12.96 -4.30 -2.52
C ARG A 138 13.33 -2.92 -3.10
N SER A 139 14.13 -2.88 -4.17
CA SER A 139 14.47 -1.65 -4.90
C SER A 139 13.29 -1.05 -5.65
N GLU A 140 12.48 -1.90 -6.28
CA GLU A 140 11.33 -1.53 -7.13
C GLU A 140 10.14 -1.05 -6.32
N THR A 141 10.04 -1.45 -5.06
CA THR A 141 8.97 -1.03 -4.14
C THR A 141 9.47 -0.04 -3.11
N GLY A 142 10.77 0.14 -2.95
CA GLY A 142 11.34 0.99 -1.91
C GLY A 142 11.08 0.48 -0.49
N ILE A 143 10.72 -0.79 -0.30
CA ILE A 143 10.58 -1.37 1.04
C ILE A 143 11.94 -1.37 1.74
N ILE A 144 11.96 -0.91 2.98
CA ILE A 144 13.15 -0.91 3.83
C ILE A 144 13.08 -2.06 4.83
N THR A 145 11.94 -2.24 5.49
CA THR A 145 11.74 -3.35 6.43
C THR A 145 10.25 -3.61 6.62
N HIS A 146 9.92 -4.68 7.32
CA HIS A 146 8.56 -4.98 7.74
C HIS A 146 8.59 -5.78 9.06
N ASN A 147 7.46 -5.79 9.75
CA ASN A 147 7.19 -6.67 10.89
C ASN A 147 5.96 -7.51 10.56
N LEU A 148 6.13 -8.52 9.70
CA LEU A 148 5.05 -9.44 9.32
C LEU A 148 5.02 -10.67 10.24
N SER A 149 6.19 -11.02 10.78
CA SER A 149 6.43 -12.14 11.69
C SER A 149 7.26 -11.71 12.90
N LYS A 150 7.04 -12.38 14.03
CA LYS A 150 7.70 -12.05 15.30
C LYS A 150 9.04 -12.78 15.43
N GLU A 151 9.96 -12.50 14.53
CA GLU A 151 11.31 -13.11 14.56
C GLU A 151 12.32 -12.32 15.37
N TRP A 152 12.13 -11.01 15.48
CA TRP A 152 12.98 -10.14 16.25
C TRP A 152 12.10 -9.07 16.92
N THR A 153 12.64 -8.48 17.99
CA THR A 153 12.00 -7.40 18.72
C THR A 153 12.62 -6.09 18.29
N ILE A 154 11.78 -5.14 17.92
CA ILE A 154 12.20 -3.78 17.62
C ILE A 154 12.50 -3.06 18.95
N ASP A 155 11.74 -3.40 20.01
CA ASP A 155 11.82 -2.78 21.33
C ASP A 155 11.74 -1.25 21.23
N SER A 156 10.71 -0.77 20.51
CA SER A 156 10.49 0.65 20.28
C SER A 156 9.00 0.97 20.16
N ASN A 157 8.63 2.08 20.77
CA ASN A 157 7.34 2.73 20.54
C ASN A 157 7.51 3.78 19.44
N VAL A 158 6.61 3.78 18.47
CA VAL A 158 6.51 4.87 17.49
C VAL A 158 5.43 5.85 17.91
N LEU A 159 5.67 7.15 17.69
CA LEU A 159 4.67 8.18 17.91
C LEU A 159 3.87 8.43 16.63
N LEU A 160 2.60 8.02 16.61
CA LEU A 160 1.70 8.25 15.49
C LEU A 160 0.81 9.46 15.76
N LYS A 161 0.83 10.46 14.88
CA LYS A 161 -0.15 11.55 14.87
C LYS A 161 -1.28 11.16 13.92
N ASP A 162 -2.51 11.06 14.44
CA ASP A 162 -3.66 10.77 13.60
C ASP A 162 -4.07 11.98 12.72
N ARG A 163 -5.18 11.85 11.99
CA ARG A 163 -5.68 12.92 11.11
C ARG A 163 -6.09 14.20 11.85
N LEU A 164 -6.38 14.09 13.15
CA LEU A 164 -6.68 15.22 14.02
C LEU A 164 -5.42 15.72 14.75
N HIS A 165 -4.24 15.23 14.36
CA HIS A 165 -2.95 15.49 15.00
C HIS A 165 -2.86 15.04 16.46
N ILE A 166 -3.76 14.15 16.90
CA ILE A 166 -3.67 13.54 18.23
C ILE A 166 -2.58 12.49 18.19
N ALA A 167 -1.67 12.56 19.16
CA ALA A 167 -0.52 11.67 19.25
C ALA A 167 -0.87 10.36 19.99
N HIS A 168 -0.44 9.24 19.43
CA HIS A 168 -0.63 7.89 19.94
C HIS A 168 0.73 7.19 20.02
N ALA A 169 1.15 6.77 21.21
CA ALA A 169 2.30 5.88 21.34
C ALA A 169 1.88 4.45 20.99
N VAL A 170 2.57 3.83 20.04
CA VAL A 170 2.25 2.48 19.56
C VAL A 170 3.48 1.59 19.66
N ASP A 171 3.34 0.50 20.40
CA ASP A 171 4.34 -0.56 20.49
C ASP A 171 4.42 -1.31 19.15
N LEU A 172 5.57 -1.19 18.48
CA LEU A 172 5.78 -1.79 17.17
C LEU A 172 5.81 -3.33 17.22
N ASP A 173 6.17 -3.93 18.35
CA ASP A 173 6.19 -5.38 18.55
C ASP A 173 4.78 -5.99 18.67
N GLN A 174 3.76 -5.14 18.81
CA GLN A 174 2.34 -5.50 18.85
C GLN A 174 1.59 -5.13 17.56
N THR A 175 2.32 -4.84 16.48
CA THR A 175 1.73 -4.43 15.21
C THR A 175 2.35 -5.15 14.03
N THR A 176 1.54 -5.30 12.99
CA THR A 176 2.01 -5.74 11.68
C THR A 176 2.21 -4.52 10.79
N PHE A 177 3.43 -4.26 10.33
CA PHE A 177 3.74 -3.06 9.54
C PHE A 177 4.78 -3.27 8.44
N ILE A 178 4.87 -2.30 7.53
CA ILE A 178 5.93 -2.14 6.53
C ILE A 178 6.47 -0.72 6.61
N LEU A 179 7.78 -0.56 6.56
CA LEU A 179 8.46 0.71 6.37
C LEU A 179 8.96 0.78 4.92
N GLN A 180 8.58 1.84 4.22
CA GLN A 180 8.87 2.05 2.80
C GLN A 180 9.41 3.47 2.60
N LYS A 181 10.27 3.67 1.61
CA LYS A 181 10.62 5.03 1.15
C LYS A 181 9.36 5.74 0.63
N LYS A 182 9.22 7.02 0.94
CA LYS A 182 8.16 7.85 0.36
C LYS A 182 8.52 8.19 -1.07
N ALA A 183 7.56 8.02 -1.97
CA ALA A 183 7.67 8.45 -3.36
C ALA A 183 6.59 9.49 -3.68
N THR A 184 6.89 10.34 -4.65
CA THR A 184 5.92 11.28 -5.21
C THR A 184 5.11 10.57 -6.30
N LEU A 185 3.79 10.54 -6.16
CA LEU A 185 2.90 9.88 -7.12
C LEU A 185 2.99 10.50 -8.52
N ALA A 186 2.75 9.69 -9.55
CA ALA A 186 2.83 10.11 -10.95
C ALA A 186 2.08 11.42 -11.26
N PRO A 187 0.82 11.64 -10.82
CA PRO A 187 0.10 12.89 -11.11
C PRO A 187 0.76 14.14 -10.52
N GLN A 188 1.34 14.03 -9.32
CA GLN A 188 2.05 15.14 -8.71
C GLN A 188 3.40 15.36 -9.41
N LYS A 189 4.17 14.28 -9.60
CA LYS A 189 5.52 14.35 -10.16
C LYS A 189 5.53 14.94 -11.57
N PHE A 190 4.65 14.46 -12.45
CA PHE A 190 4.61 14.96 -13.83
C PHE A 190 4.06 16.38 -13.92
N ARG A 191 3.09 16.76 -13.08
CA ARG A 191 2.65 18.15 -12.99
C ARG A 191 3.81 19.10 -12.65
N GLU A 192 4.53 18.81 -11.57
CA GLU A 192 5.69 19.61 -11.13
C GLU A 192 6.75 19.71 -12.23
N LEU A 193 7.14 18.58 -12.84
CA LEU A 193 8.15 18.58 -13.91
C LEU A 193 7.71 19.37 -15.15
N MET A 194 6.44 19.28 -15.52
CA MET A 194 5.91 19.97 -16.71
C MET A 194 5.74 21.47 -16.48
N GLU A 195 5.28 21.88 -15.29
CA GLU A 195 5.20 23.29 -14.87
C GLU A 195 6.59 23.95 -14.80
N GLU A 196 7.60 23.20 -14.35
CA GLU A 196 9.00 23.65 -14.29
C GLU A 196 9.76 23.55 -15.63
N GLY A 197 9.11 23.10 -16.71
CA GLY A 197 9.74 22.93 -18.03
C GLY A 197 10.77 21.80 -18.11
N LYS A 198 10.83 20.92 -17.11
CA LYS A 198 11.76 19.77 -17.00
C LYS A 198 11.28 18.56 -17.79
N ARG A 199 10.97 18.76 -19.07
CA ARG A 199 10.49 17.70 -19.97
C ARG A 199 11.44 16.50 -20.04
N GLY A 200 12.76 16.73 -20.01
CA GLY A 200 13.76 15.65 -20.03
C GLY A 200 13.65 14.71 -18.83
N GLU A 201 13.43 15.23 -17.63
CA GLU A 201 13.22 14.41 -16.42
C GLU A 201 11.91 13.62 -16.49
N ALA A 202 10.85 14.19 -17.08
CA ALA A 202 9.59 13.48 -17.26
C ALA A 202 9.76 12.26 -18.19
N LEU A 203 10.59 12.39 -19.22
CA LEU A 203 10.94 11.28 -20.11
C LEU A 203 11.76 10.20 -19.38
N LEU A 204 12.68 10.59 -18.48
CA LEU A 204 13.40 9.63 -17.64
C LEU A 204 12.47 8.87 -16.68
N CYS A 205 11.49 9.55 -16.09
CA CYS A 205 10.44 8.91 -15.28
C CYS A 205 9.65 7.87 -16.09
N MET A 206 9.30 8.21 -17.34
CA MET A 206 8.60 7.29 -18.25
C MET A 206 9.43 6.05 -18.57
N GLU A 207 10.70 6.24 -18.93
CA GLU A 207 11.62 5.14 -19.21
C GLU A 207 11.81 4.25 -17.96
N SER A 208 11.97 4.87 -16.79
CA SER A 208 12.07 4.14 -15.52
C SER A 208 10.82 3.31 -15.23
N THR A 209 9.63 3.81 -15.55
CA THR A 209 8.37 3.09 -15.39
C THR A 209 8.29 1.87 -16.31
N LEU A 210 8.69 1.99 -17.59
CA LEU A 210 8.74 0.85 -18.51
C LEU A 210 9.77 -0.20 -18.03
N SER A 211 10.90 0.25 -17.51
CA SER A 211 11.91 -0.65 -16.93
C SER A 211 11.38 -1.43 -15.74
N LEU A 212 10.65 -0.76 -14.85
CA LEU A 212 10.00 -1.32 -13.67
C LEU A 212 8.99 -2.42 -14.04
N ILE A 213 8.06 -2.12 -14.96
CA ILE A 213 7.08 -3.08 -15.49
C ILE A 213 7.80 -4.29 -16.08
N GLY A 214 8.78 -4.04 -16.97
CA GLY A 214 9.51 -5.11 -17.63
C GLY A 214 10.27 -6.00 -16.64
N LYS A 215 10.86 -5.43 -15.58
CA LYS A 215 11.57 -6.19 -14.55
C LYS A 215 10.60 -7.10 -13.77
N ARG A 216 9.46 -6.57 -13.32
CA ARG A 216 8.42 -7.34 -12.62
C ARG A 216 7.94 -8.53 -13.44
N LEU A 217 7.60 -8.29 -14.71
CA LEU A 217 7.08 -9.34 -15.60
C LEU A 217 8.12 -10.42 -15.92
N ARG A 218 9.40 -10.05 -16.15
CA ARG A 218 10.48 -11.02 -16.39
C ARG A 218 10.79 -11.88 -15.16
N SER A 219 10.54 -11.35 -13.96
CA SER A 219 10.61 -12.13 -12.73
C SER A 219 9.42 -13.09 -12.54
N GLY A 220 8.47 -13.13 -13.48
CA GLY A 220 7.31 -14.03 -13.44
C GLY A 220 6.16 -13.51 -12.58
N PHE A 221 6.13 -12.22 -12.26
CA PHE A 221 5.09 -11.61 -11.44
C PHE A 221 4.18 -10.70 -12.24
N TYR A 222 2.88 -10.83 -12.01
CA TYR A 222 1.85 -9.96 -12.55
C TYR A 222 1.28 -9.06 -11.44
N ASP A 223 0.93 -7.82 -11.80
CA ASP A 223 0.19 -6.91 -10.93
C ASP A 223 -1.28 -6.91 -11.35
N ARG A 224 -2.16 -7.29 -10.42
CA ARG A 224 -3.61 -7.38 -10.67
C ARG A 224 -4.31 -6.05 -10.79
N ASP A 225 -3.73 -4.97 -10.26
CA ASP A 225 -4.39 -3.66 -10.19
C ASP A 225 -3.40 -2.57 -10.61
N PHE A 226 -2.83 -2.72 -11.80
CA PHE A 226 -1.89 -1.76 -12.35
C PHE A 226 -2.61 -0.44 -12.68
N ARG A 227 -2.56 0.49 -11.73
CA ARG A 227 -3.12 1.85 -11.83
C ARG A 227 -2.01 2.89 -11.70
N PRO A 228 -1.47 3.38 -12.82
CA PRO A 228 -0.30 4.26 -12.79
C PRO A 228 -0.47 5.51 -11.93
N GLU A 229 -1.65 6.14 -11.96
CA GLU A 229 -1.92 7.33 -11.15
C GLU A 229 -1.93 7.11 -9.63
N GLU A 230 -2.20 5.88 -9.19
CA GLU A 230 -2.37 5.53 -7.77
C GLU A 230 -1.19 4.74 -7.22
N ASN A 231 -0.59 3.88 -8.05
CA ASN A 231 0.36 2.85 -7.63
C ASN A 231 1.79 3.10 -8.10
N ILE A 232 2.03 4.01 -9.05
CA ILE A 232 3.39 4.40 -9.45
C ILE A 232 3.81 5.70 -8.75
N GLY A 233 4.96 5.62 -8.09
CA GLY A 233 5.65 6.75 -7.49
C GLY A 233 7.06 6.92 -8.02
N PHE A 234 7.64 8.08 -7.73
CA PHE A 234 9.01 8.40 -8.10
C PHE A 234 9.84 8.86 -6.90
N ILE A 235 11.07 8.36 -6.81
CA ILE A 235 12.15 8.89 -5.97
C ILE A 235 13.18 9.48 -6.92
N GLY A 236 13.28 10.81 -6.97
CA GLY A 236 13.98 11.47 -8.07
C GLY A 236 13.26 11.17 -9.40
N THR A 237 13.95 10.50 -10.33
CA THR A 237 13.38 9.99 -11.60
C THR A 237 13.16 8.48 -11.60
N GLN A 238 13.54 7.78 -10.52
CA GLN A 238 13.38 6.34 -10.42
C GLN A 238 11.94 6.00 -10.04
N ALA A 239 11.27 5.23 -10.91
CA ALA A 239 9.94 4.69 -10.67
C ALA A 239 9.98 3.59 -9.60
N ILE A 240 8.98 3.58 -8.73
CA ILE A 240 8.69 2.50 -7.78
C ILE A 240 7.20 2.17 -7.77
N GLU A 241 6.86 0.92 -7.49
CA GLU A 241 5.49 0.47 -7.23
C GLU A 241 5.18 0.63 -5.73
N ILE A 242 4.25 1.53 -5.40
CA ILE A 242 3.89 1.85 -4.01
C ILE A 242 2.93 0.81 -3.44
N ASP A 243 2.06 0.23 -4.26
CA ASP A 243 1.17 -0.86 -3.83
C ASP A 243 1.87 -2.21 -3.96
N THR A 244 2.23 -2.77 -2.81
CA THR A 244 2.89 -4.06 -2.72
C THR A 244 1.92 -5.19 -2.37
N GLY A 245 0.60 -4.95 -2.40
CA GLY A 245 -0.45 -5.91 -2.07
C GLY A 245 -0.97 -6.75 -3.26
N SER A 246 -0.54 -6.41 -4.48
CA SER A 246 -1.17 -6.90 -5.71
C SER A 246 -0.28 -7.78 -6.60
N PHE A 247 0.96 -8.09 -6.18
CA PHE A 247 1.89 -8.94 -6.91
C PHE A 247 1.57 -10.42 -6.72
N ILE A 248 1.42 -11.12 -7.84
CA ILE A 248 1.15 -12.56 -7.85
C ILE A 248 2.08 -13.24 -8.86
N PRO A 249 2.71 -14.37 -8.48
CA PRO A 249 3.37 -15.23 -9.45
C PRO A 249 2.37 -15.67 -10.53
N ASP A 250 2.69 -15.43 -11.80
CA ASP A 250 1.83 -15.81 -12.92
C ASP A 250 2.54 -16.88 -13.76
N PRO A 251 2.13 -18.17 -13.65
CA PRO A 251 2.71 -19.26 -14.43
C PRO A 251 2.55 -19.10 -15.95
N SER A 252 1.66 -18.21 -16.40
CA SER A 252 1.49 -17.91 -17.82
C SER A 252 2.61 -17.02 -18.37
N LEU A 253 3.37 -16.32 -17.52
CA LEU A 253 4.57 -15.56 -17.88
C LEU A 253 5.78 -16.49 -18.06
N ASN A 254 5.62 -17.54 -18.86
CA ASN A 254 6.60 -18.60 -19.08
C ASN A 254 7.34 -18.49 -20.42
N ASN A 255 6.99 -17.50 -21.25
CA ASN A 255 7.62 -17.26 -22.54
C ASN A 255 7.57 -15.79 -22.92
N HIS A 256 8.42 -15.41 -23.87
CA HIS A 256 8.60 -14.05 -24.37
C HIS A 256 7.31 -13.43 -24.90
N ARG A 257 6.47 -14.21 -25.57
CA ARG A 257 5.22 -13.70 -26.15
C ARG A 257 4.22 -13.31 -25.07
N ALA A 258 4.11 -14.13 -24.02
CA ALA A 258 3.24 -13.83 -22.88
C ALA A 258 3.72 -12.58 -22.13
N ILE A 259 5.03 -12.47 -21.88
CA ILE A 259 5.64 -11.31 -21.23
C ILE A 259 5.44 -10.03 -22.06
N LYS A 260 5.72 -10.06 -23.38
CA LYS A 260 5.49 -8.90 -24.26
C LYS A 260 4.04 -8.46 -24.27
N ARG A 261 3.09 -9.40 -24.26
CA ARG A 261 1.64 -9.08 -24.20
C ARG A 261 1.28 -8.40 -22.89
N ALA A 262 1.77 -8.91 -21.76
CA ALA A 262 1.50 -8.33 -20.45
C ALA A 262 2.16 -6.95 -20.30
N PHE A 263 3.39 -6.79 -20.81
CA PHE A 263 4.09 -5.50 -20.85
C PHE A 263 3.32 -4.47 -21.66
N LEU A 264 2.83 -4.85 -22.84
CA LEU A 264 2.02 -3.97 -23.68
C LEU A 264 0.74 -3.53 -22.97
N TYR A 265 0.09 -4.43 -22.24
CA TYR A 265 -1.09 -4.07 -21.46
C TYR A 265 -0.79 -2.98 -20.42
N ASP A 266 0.20 -3.22 -19.55
CA ASP A 266 0.58 -2.25 -18.50
C ASP A 266 1.11 -0.93 -19.10
N ALA A 267 1.91 -1.01 -20.17
CA ALA A 267 2.42 0.18 -20.86
C ALA A 267 1.30 1.00 -21.51
N CYS A 268 0.27 0.35 -22.07
CA CYS A 268 -0.90 1.02 -22.63
C CYS A 268 -1.78 1.69 -21.56
N GLU A 269 -1.92 1.10 -20.37
CA GLU A 269 -2.60 1.75 -19.25
C GLU A 269 -1.86 3.04 -18.85
N PHE A 270 -0.52 2.97 -18.74
CA PHE A 270 0.28 4.17 -18.47
C PHE A 270 0.19 5.20 -19.59
N GLN A 271 0.22 4.76 -20.84
CA GLN A 271 0.04 5.65 -21.99
C GLN A 271 -1.33 6.33 -21.97
N THR A 272 -2.39 5.62 -21.60
CA THR A 272 -3.75 6.16 -21.52
C THR A 272 -3.81 7.29 -20.50
N TRP A 273 -3.18 7.09 -19.33
CA TRP A 273 -3.01 8.14 -18.34
C TRP A 273 -2.19 9.33 -18.88
N VAL A 274 -1.04 9.08 -19.52
CA VAL A 274 -0.20 10.13 -20.12
C VAL A 274 -0.97 10.94 -21.16
N ALA A 275 -1.76 10.28 -22.02
CA ALA A 275 -2.53 10.95 -23.06
C ALA A 275 -3.61 11.87 -22.50
N ARG A 276 -4.17 11.51 -21.33
CA ARG A 276 -5.16 12.32 -20.62
C ARG A 276 -4.54 13.56 -19.97
N GLU A 277 -3.44 13.38 -19.23
CA GLU A 277 -2.86 14.43 -18.39
C GLU A 277 -1.77 15.26 -19.11
N HIS A 278 -0.99 14.64 -19.99
CA HIS A 278 0.19 15.22 -20.64
C HIS A 278 0.30 14.83 -22.13
N PRO A 279 -0.63 15.26 -23.01
CA PRO A 279 -0.69 14.86 -24.42
C PRO A 279 0.63 15.05 -25.19
N SER A 280 1.40 16.08 -24.84
CA SER A 280 2.69 16.37 -25.49
C SER A 280 3.78 15.31 -25.28
N LEU A 281 3.58 14.37 -24.34
CA LEU A 281 4.53 13.29 -24.04
C LEU A 281 4.15 11.97 -24.70
N VAL A 282 2.98 11.87 -25.33
CA VAL A 282 2.45 10.62 -25.91
C VAL A 282 3.35 10.07 -27.00
N GLU A 283 3.74 10.89 -27.97
CA GLU A 283 4.60 10.46 -29.08
C GLU A 283 5.98 9.98 -28.60
N PRO A 284 6.72 10.73 -27.76
CA PRO A 284 7.95 10.21 -27.14
C PRO A 284 7.76 8.88 -26.41
N PHE A 285 6.63 8.74 -25.69
CA PHE A 285 6.34 7.53 -24.93
C PHE A 285 6.04 6.31 -25.83
N GLN A 286 5.32 6.50 -26.94
CA GLN A 286 5.12 5.46 -27.96
C GLN A 286 6.45 4.97 -28.54
N GLN A 287 7.35 5.90 -28.85
CA GLN A 287 8.68 5.55 -29.36
C GLN A 287 9.49 4.75 -28.33
N MET A 288 9.37 5.08 -27.03
CA MET A 288 10.01 4.31 -25.95
C MET A 288 9.46 2.89 -25.88
N ILE A 289 8.13 2.71 -25.94
CA ILE A 289 7.49 1.39 -25.95
C ILE A 289 8.01 0.56 -27.14
N GLY A 290 8.04 1.14 -28.34
CA GLY A 290 8.58 0.48 -29.54
C GLY A 290 10.02 0.00 -29.34
N ARG A 291 10.92 0.88 -28.86
CA ARG A 291 12.31 0.50 -28.55
C ARG A 291 12.41 -0.61 -27.51
N TYR A 292 11.55 -0.59 -26.49
CA TYR A 292 11.50 -1.66 -25.49
C TYR A 292 11.11 -3.00 -26.10
N LEU A 293 10.18 -3.04 -27.05
CA LEU A 293 9.73 -4.27 -27.71
C LEU A 293 10.73 -4.83 -28.72
N GLU A 294 11.50 -3.94 -29.36
CA GLU A 294 12.56 -4.26 -30.33
C GLU A 294 13.84 -4.73 -29.66
N LYS A 295 14.18 -4.21 -28.48
CA LYS A 295 15.34 -4.69 -27.72
C LYS A 295 15.22 -6.20 -27.54
N ALA A 296 16.25 -6.94 -27.95
CA ALA A 296 16.44 -8.35 -27.67
C ALA A 296 16.54 -8.66 -26.16
N CYS A 297 16.42 -7.65 -25.28
CA CYS A 297 16.42 -7.75 -23.82
C CYS A 297 15.22 -8.49 -23.20
N TRP A 298 14.40 -9.15 -24.03
CA TRP A 298 13.42 -10.11 -23.54
C TRP A 298 13.98 -11.52 -23.53
N ASP A 299 15.09 -11.79 -24.23
CA ASP A 299 15.80 -13.07 -24.32
C ASP A 299 16.31 -13.55 -22.96
#